data_AF-A0A167MYP1-F1
#
_entry.id   AF-A0A167MYP1-F1
#
_cell.length_a   1.000
_cell.length_b   1.000
_cell.length_c   1.000
_cell.angle_alpha   90.00
_cell.angle_beta   90.00
_cell.angle_gamma   90.00
#
_symmetry.space_group_name_H-M   'P 1'
#
loop_
_entity.id
_entity.type
_entity.pdbx_description
1 polymer ?
#
loop_
_entity_poly.entity_id
_entity_poly.type
_entity_poly.pdbx_seq_one_letter_code
_entity_poly.pdbx_strand_id
1 'polypeptide(L)'
;MDVHPAFDAIKPLLTKYPATAASLYQAYNDLLHAQQWTDLQVVDVPKAGRGIVRGVKPKEDSPKLVVPCDLNESLSLGWLSEVFDTISPPPEEVYLGIVSSDSSIVYYRISRGIVTPPM
;
A
#
# COMPACT_ATOMS: atom_id res chain seq x y z
N MET A 1 19.96 -15.23 -5.27
CA MET A 1 18.83 -14.31 -4.99
C MET A 1 18.95 -13.20 -6.00
N ASP A 2 18.29 -13.37 -7.14
CA ASP A 2 18.39 -12.44 -8.25
C ASP A 2 17.79 -11.09 -7.89
N VAL A 3 18.59 -10.04 -8.11
CA VAL A 3 18.26 -8.65 -7.78
C VAL A 3 17.35 -8.13 -8.87
N HIS A 4 16.05 -8.38 -8.75
CA HIS A 4 15.06 -7.78 -9.66
C HIS A 4 15.06 -6.25 -9.42
N PRO A 5 15.03 -5.38 -10.44
CA PRO A 5 15.05 -3.92 -10.28
C PRO A 5 13.95 -3.37 -9.35
N ALA A 6 12.82 -4.08 -9.26
CA ALA A 6 11.75 -3.84 -8.28
C ALA A 6 12.25 -3.85 -6.82
N PHE A 7 13.20 -4.75 -6.52
CA PHE A 7 13.72 -4.96 -5.18
C PHE A 7 14.49 -3.73 -4.68
N ASP A 8 15.25 -3.07 -5.55
CA ASP A 8 16.04 -1.90 -5.18
C ASP A 8 15.15 -0.73 -4.72
N ALA A 9 13.94 -0.60 -5.29
CA ALA A 9 12.99 0.44 -4.92
C ALA A 9 12.40 0.27 -3.51
N ILE A 10 12.16 -0.97 -3.07
CA ILE A 10 11.56 -1.28 -1.75
C ILE A 10 12.59 -1.58 -0.66
N LYS A 11 13.80 -2.02 -1.02
CA LYS A 11 14.84 -2.52 -0.09
C LYS A 11 15.11 -1.62 1.13
N PRO A 12 15.20 -0.27 1.00
CA PRO A 12 15.41 0.59 2.17
C PRO A 12 14.28 0.46 3.21
N LEU A 13 13.04 0.32 2.74
CA LEU A 13 11.85 0.26 3.60
C LEU A 13 11.61 -1.14 4.17
N LEU A 14 12.01 -2.19 3.45
CA LEU A 14 12.03 -3.56 4.00
C LEU A 14 12.97 -3.66 5.21
N THR A 15 14.11 -2.96 5.14
CA THR A 15 15.09 -2.94 6.24
C THR A 15 14.62 -2.03 7.39
N LYS A 16 14.02 -0.89 7.06
CA LYS A 16 13.52 0.08 8.05
C LYS A 16 12.31 -0.42 8.83
N TYR A 17 11.40 -1.17 8.19
CA TYR A 17 10.16 -1.68 8.77
C TYR A 17 10.03 -3.19 8.60
N PRO A 18 10.79 -4.00 9.37
CA PRO A 18 10.80 -5.46 9.21
C PRO A 18 9.43 -6.10 9.48
N ALA A 19 8.63 -5.52 10.37
CA ALA A 19 7.30 -6.03 10.72
C ALA A 19 6.31 -6.01 9.54
N THR A 20 6.46 -5.06 8.60
CA THR A 20 5.59 -4.91 7.42
C THR A 20 6.30 -5.27 6.12
N ALA A 21 7.55 -5.75 6.19
CA ALA A 21 8.38 -6.00 5.02
C ALA A 21 7.78 -7.06 4.09
N ALA A 22 7.25 -8.14 4.66
CA ALA A 22 6.61 -9.21 3.88
C ALA A 22 5.40 -8.69 3.11
N SER A 23 4.47 -8.00 3.79
CA SER A 23 3.26 -7.45 3.16
C SER A 23 3.61 -6.41 2.10
N LEU A 24 4.59 -5.53 2.36
CA LEU A 24 5.06 -4.54 1.38
C LEU A 24 5.65 -5.20 0.13
N TYR A 25 6.52 -6.20 0.32
CA TYR A 25 7.14 -6.93 -0.79
C TYR A 25 6.10 -7.65 -1.64
N GLN A 26 5.16 -8.36 -1.02
CA GLN A 26 4.12 -9.11 -1.74
C GLN A 26 3.17 -8.16 -2.47
N ALA A 27 2.67 -7.11 -1.81
CA ALA A 27 1.81 -6.12 -2.45
C ALA A 27 2.50 -5.41 -3.61
N TYR A 28 3.78 -5.02 -3.46
CA TYR A 28 4.51 -4.37 -4.55
C TYR A 28 4.60 -5.27 -5.79
N ASN A 29 4.94 -6.55 -5.60
CA ASN A 29 5.06 -7.49 -6.71
C ASN A 29 3.71 -7.83 -7.35
N ASP A 30 2.65 -7.98 -6.55
CA ASP A 30 1.29 -8.17 -7.08
C ASP A 30 0.85 -6.95 -7.91
N LEU A 31 1.04 -5.74 -7.38
CA LEU A 31 0.72 -4.51 -8.10
C LEU A 31 1.50 -4.40 -9.42
N LEU A 32 2.80 -4.71 -9.40
CA LEU A 32 3.66 -4.61 -10.59
C LEU A 32 3.33 -5.68 -11.64
N HIS A 33 3.18 -6.94 -11.24
CA HIS A 33 3.16 -8.06 -12.16
C HIS A 33 1.75 -8.61 -12.44
N ALA A 34 0.91 -8.73 -11.42
CA ALA A 34 -0.43 -9.31 -11.55
C ALA A 34 -1.48 -8.24 -11.90
N GLN A 35 -1.48 -7.13 -11.15
CA GLN A 35 -2.40 -6.01 -11.40
C GLN A 35 -1.88 -5.07 -12.51
N GLN A 36 -0.62 -5.20 -12.93
CA GLN A 36 0.01 -4.43 -14.00
C GLN A 36 -0.07 -2.92 -13.81
N TRP A 37 0.07 -2.45 -12.57
CA TRP A 37 0.14 -1.02 -12.28
C TRP A 37 1.42 -0.41 -12.83
N THR A 38 1.34 0.83 -13.26
CA THR A 38 2.47 1.60 -13.77
C THR A 38 2.90 2.67 -12.76
N ASP A 39 4.08 3.26 -12.97
CA ASP A 39 4.63 4.34 -12.15
C ASP A 39 4.68 4.03 -10.65
N LEU A 40 5.01 2.77 -10.32
CA LEU A 40 5.08 2.28 -8.95
C LEU A 40 6.25 2.93 -8.19
N GLN A 41 5.90 3.62 -7.11
CA GLN A 41 6.82 4.26 -6.19
C GLN A 41 6.48 3.84 -4.77
N VAL A 42 7.51 3.73 -3.93
CA VAL A 42 7.33 3.36 -2.53
C VAL A 42 7.52 4.62 -1.70
N VAL A 43 6.54 4.92 -0.86
CA VAL A 43 6.53 6.11 -0.02
C VAL A 43 6.73 5.68 1.42
N ASP A 44 7.70 6.30 2.08
CA ASP A 44 7.96 6.12 3.50
C ASP A 44 6.92 6.89 4.32
N VAL A 45 6.25 6.23 5.27
CA VAL A 45 5.25 6.84 6.16
C VAL A 45 5.66 6.59 7.61
N PRO A 46 6.61 7.38 8.17
CA PRO A 46 7.16 7.11 9.49
C PRO A 46 6.14 7.16 10.63
N LYS A 47 5.15 8.06 10.54
CA LYS A 47 4.08 8.15 11.56
C LYS A 47 3.22 6.89 11.61
N ALA A 48 2.97 6.27 10.46
CA ALA A 48 2.26 5.00 10.37
C ALA A 48 3.18 3.76 10.51
N GLY A 49 4.50 3.98 10.68
CA GLY A 49 5.51 2.95 10.88
C GLY A 49 5.69 1.99 9.71
N ARG A 50 5.41 2.40 8.46
CA ARG A 50 5.52 1.52 7.29
C ARG A 50 5.80 2.23 5.98
N GLY A 51 6.11 1.44 4.95
CA GLY A 51 6.09 1.87 3.56
C GLY A 51 4.71 1.63 2.93
N ILE A 52 4.32 2.51 2.02
CA ILE A 52 3.11 2.37 1.19
C ILE A 52 3.51 2.39 -0.30
N VAL A 53 2.63 1.91 -1.16
CA VAL A 53 2.88 1.87 -2.61
C VAL A 53 1.97 2.89 -3.30
N ARG A 54 2.55 3.76 -4.11
CA ARG A 54 1.85 4.69 -4.99
C ARG A 54 2.01 4.19 -6.42
N GLY A 55 0.94 4.14 -7.21
CA GLY A 55 1.03 3.77 -8.61
C GLY A 55 -0.26 4.05 -9.37
N VAL A 56 -0.25 3.81 -10.67
CA VAL A 56 -1.40 4.05 -11.55
C VAL A 56 -1.98 2.70 -11.95
N LYS A 57 -3.25 2.48 -11.65
CA LYS A 57 -3.97 1.26 -12.00
C LYS A 57 -4.29 1.23 -13.50
N PRO A 58 -4.30 0.06 -14.16
CA PRO A 58 -4.69 0.00 -15.56
C PRO A 58 -6.06 0.64 -15.82
N LYS A 59 -6.15 1.43 -16.89
CA LYS A 59 -7.36 2.16 -17.33
C LYS A 59 -7.79 3.31 -16.41
N GLU A 60 -6.97 3.70 -15.46
CA GLU A 60 -7.14 4.92 -14.68
C GLU A 60 -5.95 5.85 -14.94
N ASP A 61 -6.18 7.17 -14.92
CA ASP A 61 -5.12 8.16 -15.11
C ASP A 61 -4.60 8.73 -13.79
N SER A 62 -5.34 8.52 -12.69
CA SER A 62 -4.99 9.05 -11.38
C SER A 62 -4.17 8.06 -10.56
N PRO A 63 -3.07 8.50 -9.92
CA PRO A 63 -2.29 7.66 -9.02
C PRO A 63 -3.13 7.30 -7.78
N LYS A 64 -3.09 6.03 -7.40
CA LYS A 64 -3.70 5.49 -6.20
C LYS A 64 -2.62 5.09 -5.19
N LEU A 65 -3.02 5.04 -3.93
CA LEU A 65 -2.17 4.70 -2.81
C LEU A 65 -2.64 3.40 -2.20
N VAL A 66 -1.72 2.47 -1.98
CA VAL A 66 -1.94 1.16 -1.38
C VAL A 66 -1.14 1.07 -0.10
N VAL A 67 -1.80 0.70 0.99
CA VAL A 67 -1.25 0.51 2.32
C VAL A 67 -1.22 -1.00 2.59
N PRO A 68 -0.05 -1.66 2.48
CA PRO A 68 0.06 -3.09 2.70
C PRO A 68 -0.06 -3.43 4.19
N CYS A 69 -0.85 -4.45 4.50
CA CYS A 69 -1.09 -4.93 5.86
C CYS A 69 -1.12 -6.45 5.86
N ASP A 70 -0.73 -7.08 6.96
CA ASP A 70 -0.94 -8.53 7.14
C ASP A 70 -2.40 -8.81 7.51
N LEU A 71 -2.94 -9.96 7.10
CA LEU A 71 -4.29 -10.38 7.44
C LEU A 71 -4.52 -10.48 8.96
N ASN A 72 -3.49 -10.84 9.71
CA ASN A 72 -3.56 -10.97 11.17
C ASN A 72 -3.24 -9.64 11.89
N GLU A 73 -2.99 -8.58 11.12
CA GLU A 73 -2.65 -7.28 11.68
C GLU A 73 -3.90 -6.58 12.25
N SER A 74 -3.84 -6.16 13.51
CA SER A 74 -4.89 -5.35 14.11
C SER A 74 -4.68 -3.87 13.78
N LEU A 75 -5.59 -3.30 13.00
CA LEU A 75 -5.57 -1.89 12.62
C LEU A 75 -6.52 -1.07 13.49
N SER A 76 -6.11 0.15 13.86
CA SER A 76 -6.97 1.10 14.57
C SER A 76 -7.41 2.24 13.65
N LEU A 77 -8.57 2.82 13.93
CA LEU A 77 -9.05 4.01 13.20
C LEU A 77 -8.12 5.21 13.38
N GLY A 78 -7.51 5.37 14.55
CA GLY A 78 -6.53 6.42 14.81
C GLY A 78 -5.31 6.27 13.90
N TRP A 79 -4.80 5.05 13.76
CA TRP A 79 -3.68 4.75 12.86
C TRP A 79 -4.05 5.00 11.39
N LEU A 80 -5.26 4.62 10.94
CA LEU A 80 -5.72 4.93 9.59
C LEU A 80 -5.74 6.44 9.33
N SER A 81 -6.23 7.24 10.29
CA SER A 81 -6.21 8.70 10.19
C SER A 81 -4.78 9.25 10.04
N GLU A 82 -3.81 8.71 10.78
CA GLU A 82 -2.39 9.10 10.66
C GLU A 82 -1.82 8.80 9.27
N VAL A 83 -2.23 7.69 8.63
CA VAL A 83 -1.84 7.38 7.25
C VAL A 83 -2.33 8.47 6.30
N PHE A 84 -3.60 8.87 6.39
CA PHE A 84 -4.16 9.94 5.56
C PHE A 84 -3.45 11.29 5.79
N ASP A 85 -3.16 11.63 7.05
CA ASP A 85 -2.59 12.92 7.42
C ASP A 85 -1.08 13.03 7.14
N THR A 86 -0.38 11.90 6.97
CA THR A 86 1.06 11.90 6.65
C THR A 86 1.33 12.11 5.16
N ILE A 87 0.35 11.83 4.30
CA ILE A 87 0.49 11.96 2.85
C ILE A 87 0.08 13.39 2.48
N SER A 88 0.95 14.11 1.76
CA SER A 88 0.69 15.49 1.33
C SER A 88 0.68 15.61 -0.20
N PRO A 89 -0.40 16.12 -0.82
CA PRO A 89 -1.67 16.50 -0.18
C PRO A 89 -2.42 15.26 0.37
N PRO A 90 -3.28 15.44 1.39
CA PRO A 90 -4.03 14.32 1.95
C PRO A 90 -4.95 13.69 0.90
N PRO A 91 -4.90 12.37 0.69
CA PRO A 91 -5.71 11.72 -0.31
C PRO A 91 -7.17 11.62 0.12
N GLU A 92 -8.09 11.60 -0.85
CA GLU A 92 -9.51 11.34 -0.60
C GLU A 92 -9.78 9.86 -0.30
N GLU A 93 -8.95 8.96 -0.83
CA GLU A 93 -9.06 7.53 -0.63
C GLU A 93 -7.68 6.86 -0.65
N VAL A 94 -7.58 5.76 0.09
CA VAL A 94 -6.44 4.84 0.07
C VAL A 94 -6.97 3.40 -0.06
N TYR A 95 -6.18 2.53 -0.66
CA TYR A 95 -6.46 1.10 -0.72
C TYR A 95 -5.70 0.39 0.40
N LEU A 96 -6.39 -0.43 1.17
CA LEU A 96 -5.78 -1.36 2.11
C LEU A 96 -5.49 -2.66 1.35
N GLY A 97 -4.21 -2.98 1.15
CA GLY A 97 -3.78 -4.24 0.54
C GLY A 97 -3.56 -5.27 1.65
N ILE A 98 -4.56 -6.11 1.90
CA ILE A 98 -4.52 -7.13 2.95
C ILE A 98 -3.86 -8.38 2.37
N VAL A 99 -2.72 -8.76 2.95
CA VAL A 99 -1.89 -9.87 2.51
C VAL A 99 -2.06 -11.05 3.45
N SER A 100 -2.43 -12.19 2.89
CA SER A 100 -2.57 -13.46 3.61
C SER A 100 -1.29 -14.29 3.54
N SER A 101 -1.11 -15.24 4.46
CA SER A 101 0.06 -16.13 4.52
C SER A 101 0.15 -17.08 3.32
N ASP A 102 -0.95 -17.33 2.61
CA ASP A 102 -1.00 -18.08 1.36
C ASP A 102 -0.63 -17.23 0.12
N SER A 103 -0.14 -16.00 0.33
CA SER A 103 0.18 -15.00 -0.70
C SER A 103 -1.02 -14.47 -1.49
N SER A 104 -2.25 -14.72 -1.01
CA SER A 104 -3.44 -14.04 -1.53
C SER A 104 -3.49 -12.59 -1.06
N ILE A 105 -3.93 -11.67 -1.93
CA ILE A 105 -4.06 -10.25 -1.62
C ILE A 105 -5.46 -9.75 -1.96
N VAL A 106 -6.07 -9.00 -1.04
CA VAL A 106 -7.36 -8.32 -1.25
C VAL A 106 -7.19 -6.81 -1.06
N TYR A 107 -7.78 -6.03 -1.96
CA TYR A 107 -7.73 -4.57 -1.91
C TYR A 107 -9.07 -3.98 -1.46
N TYR A 108 -9.08 -3.35 -0.29
CA TYR A 108 -10.24 -2.60 0.21
C TYR A 108 -10.04 -1.11 0.02
N ARG A 109 -11.04 -0.43 -0.54
CA ARG A 109 -11.02 1.03 -0.67
C ARG A 109 -11.51 1.69 0.61
N ILE A 110 -10.66 2.49 1.23
CA ILE A 110 -10.97 3.30 2.41
C ILE A 110 -11.01 4.76 1.98
N SER A 111 -12.13 5.43 2.19
CA SER A 111 -12.31 6.85 1.87
C SER A 111 -12.19 7.71 3.12
N ARG A 112 -11.72 8.95 2.95
CA ARG A 112 -11.68 9.96 4.01
C ARG A 112 -13.09 10.54 4.20
N GLY A 113 -13.69 10.26 5.35
CA GLY A 113 -15.03 10.75 5.70
C GLY A 113 -16.16 9.82 5.27
N ILE A 114 -17.39 10.35 5.23
CA ILE A 114 -18.59 9.59 4.88
C ILE A 114 -18.82 9.69 3.38
N VAL A 115 -18.73 8.57 2.68
CA VAL A 115 -19.07 8.46 1.25
C VAL A 115 -20.45 7.85 1.09
N THR A 116 -21.29 8.46 0.25
CA THR A 116 -22.60 7.91 -0.08
C THR A 116 -22.41 6.62 -0.89
N PRO A 117 -23.15 5.53 -0.58
CA PRO A 117 -23.13 4.34 -1.41
C PRO A 117 -23.53 4.70 -2.85
N PRO A 118 -22.90 4.10 -3.87
CA PRO A 118 -23.44 4.21 -5.23
C PRO A 118 -24.86 3.63 -5.24
N MET A 119 -25.81 4.41 -5.80
CA MET A 119 -27.18 3.94 -6.08
C MET A 119 -27.19 2.85 -7.14
#